data_AF-A0A1F9FPK0-F1
#
_entry.id   AF-A0A1F9FPK0-F1
#
_cell.length_a   1.000
_cell.length_b   1.000
_cell.length_c   1.000
_cell.angle_alpha   90.00
_cell.angle_beta   90.00
_cell.angle_gamma   90.00
#
_symmetry.space_group_name_H-M   'P 1'
#
loop_
_entity.id
_entity.type
_entity.pdbx_description
1 polymer ?
#
loop_
_entity_poly.entity_id
_entity_poly.type
_entity_poly.pdbx_seq_one_letter_code
_entity_poly.pdbx_strand_id
1 'polypeptide(L)'
;MSRRAPLLERVGTGALLRWSAGVGPAASQAVHLLDDGERAMVRRIERGALVRAGLAGALSALAAALADAAVQTHEDSRPLLYWAVVGGVSAVAAVGEIAFLSWDALRSAHALSVAAGVVVDEQREREQTLAVLARAALEMPSPPDSVAGVNPLKEASRWGLLFAGLAYKLKVSASNVIFKQVLRRAFGRAAVRAWLQFVSIPVTAAWNVFTCARVLREMRVRVFGASLAQQVVARLLPAGTPVPVPLAESLLRAVGACVVRSADPHPNLARLLDALERRLAVPRPPDLDDATVFLRDLAALPQAERAIVLRLLRAAVVCDGRVARRERALVVEASGGVGRDVDAALDQERRRVVAGEELLLV
;
A
#
# COMPACT_ATOMS: atom_id res chain seq x y z
N MET A 1 -20.39 -1.20 19.08
CA MET A 1 -20.31 -2.66 18.82
C MET A 1 -19.06 -2.92 17.98
N SER A 2 -18.04 -3.57 18.54
CA SER A 2 -16.78 -3.88 17.84
C SER A 2 -17.05 -4.77 16.62
N ARG A 3 -16.82 -4.24 15.41
CA ARG A 3 -16.90 -5.00 14.17
C ARG A 3 -15.76 -6.02 14.18
N ARG A 4 -16.10 -7.32 14.22
CA ARG A 4 -15.10 -8.39 14.13
C ARG A 4 -14.37 -8.28 12.78
N ALA A 5 -13.05 -8.19 12.82
CA ALA A 5 -12.20 -8.15 11.63
C ALA A 5 -12.44 -9.37 10.71
N PRO A 6 -12.30 -9.23 9.38
CA PRO A 6 -12.39 -10.31 8.41
C PRO A 6 -11.46 -11.49 8.75
N LEU A 7 -11.84 -12.72 8.37
CA LEU A 7 -11.08 -13.93 8.72
C LEU A 7 -9.64 -13.88 8.20
N LEU A 8 -9.44 -13.43 6.95
CA LEU A 8 -8.11 -13.29 6.35
C LEU A 8 -7.23 -12.28 7.09
N GLU A 9 -7.83 -11.17 7.56
CA GLU A 9 -7.12 -10.19 8.38
C GLU A 9 -6.70 -10.80 9.72
N ARG A 10 -7.59 -11.52 10.39
CA ARG A 10 -7.26 -12.18 11.68
C ARG A 10 -6.15 -13.21 11.53
N VAL A 11 -6.17 -14.00 10.47
CA VAL A 11 -5.14 -15.00 10.18
C VAL A 11 -3.81 -14.32 9.86
N GLY A 12 -3.84 -13.27 9.01
CA GLY A 12 -2.65 -12.49 8.66
C GLY A 12 -2.03 -11.79 9.86
N THR A 13 -2.83 -11.03 10.63
CA THR A 13 -2.37 -10.36 11.85
C THR A 13 -1.85 -11.36 12.88
N GLY A 14 -2.52 -12.50 13.06
CA GLY A 14 -2.06 -13.57 13.94
C GLY A 14 -0.70 -14.16 13.53
N ALA A 15 -0.47 -14.36 12.22
CA ALA A 15 0.83 -14.81 11.72
C ALA A 15 1.93 -13.77 11.98
N LEU A 16 1.66 -12.49 11.69
CA LEU A 16 2.59 -11.39 11.94
C LEU A 16 2.94 -11.26 13.44
N LEU A 17 1.93 -11.36 14.32
CA LEU A 17 2.14 -11.32 15.76
C LEU A 17 3.05 -12.46 16.23
N ARG A 18 2.83 -13.69 15.76
CA ARG A 18 3.67 -14.86 16.08
C ARG A 18 5.11 -14.67 15.63
N TRP A 19 5.34 -14.17 14.41
CA TRP A 19 6.70 -13.92 13.92
C TRP A 19 7.38 -12.79 14.71
N SER A 20 6.61 -11.79 15.12
CA SER A 20 7.12 -10.64 15.88
C SER A 20 7.37 -10.93 17.36
N ALA A 21 6.85 -12.05 17.91
CA ALA A 21 7.03 -12.43 19.30
C ALA A 21 8.46 -12.85 19.65
N GLY A 22 9.25 -13.27 18.65
CA GLY A 22 10.67 -13.63 18.81
C GLY A 22 11.64 -12.47 18.54
N VAL A 23 11.15 -11.33 18.08
CA VAL A 23 11.95 -10.12 17.86
C VAL A 23 11.84 -9.30 19.15
N GLY A 24 12.94 -9.22 19.91
CA GLY A 24 13.00 -8.36 21.09
C GLY A 24 12.64 -6.90 20.75
N PRO A 25 12.21 -6.08 21.72
CA PRO A 25 11.97 -4.67 21.46
C PRO A 25 13.22 -4.11 20.78
N ALA A 26 13.06 -3.62 19.55
CA ALA A 26 14.18 -2.97 18.87
C ALA A 26 14.65 -1.85 19.80
N ALA A 27 15.98 -1.78 20.02
CA ALA A 27 16.59 -0.78 20.87
C ALA A 27 16.00 0.59 20.53
N SER A 28 15.78 1.43 21.55
CA SER A 28 15.07 2.72 21.54
C SER A 28 15.74 3.79 20.66
N GLN A 29 16.11 3.46 19.44
CA GLN A 29 16.57 4.41 18.45
C GLN A 29 15.32 5.11 17.96
N ALA A 30 15.23 6.39 18.31
CA ALA A 30 14.21 7.29 17.80
C ALA A 30 14.02 7.06 16.31
N VAL A 31 12.77 6.95 15.91
CA VAL A 31 12.29 6.61 14.58
C VAL A 31 12.93 7.53 13.52
N HIS A 32 14.13 7.15 13.08
CA HIS A 32 14.91 7.80 12.05
C HIS A 32 14.42 7.25 10.71
N LEU A 33 14.50 8.10 9.70
CA LEU A 33 14.40 7.72 8.31
C LEU A 33 15.34 6.53 7.98
N LEU A 34 15.10 5.72 6.95
CA LEU A 34 15.99 4.56 6.76
C LEU A 34 17.45 4.99 6.54
N ASP A 35 18.37 4.45 7.33
CA ASP A 35 19.79 4.57 7.05
C ASP A 35 20.15 3.80 5.76
N ASP A 36 21.37 4.00 5.22
CA ASP A 36 21.79 3.31 4.00
C ASP A 36 21.75 1.77 4.11
N GLY A 37 22.04 1.24 5.29
CA GLY A 37 21.97 -0.18 5.60
C GLY A 37 20.53 -0.72 5.63
N GLU A 38 19.62 0.00 6.29
CA GLU A 38 18.20 -0.29 6.34
C GLU A 38 17.56 -0.22 4.95
N ARG A 39 17.93 0.79 4.14
CA ARG A 39 17.51 0.88 2.72
C ARG A 39 18.02 -0.30 1.91
N ALA A 40 19.29 -0.69 2.08
CA ALA A 40 19.83 -1.87 1.41
C ALA A 40 19.10 -3.16 1.84
N MET A 41 18.76 -3.28 3.12
CA MET A 41 18.00 -4.40 3.66
C MET A 41 16.59 -4.47 3.09
N VAL A 42 15.87 -3.35 3.02
CA VAL A 42 14.55 -3.23 2.38
C VAL A 42 14.64 -3.65 0.91
N ARG A 43 15.61 -3.12 0.16
CA ARG A 43 15.81 -3.51 -1.26
C ARG A 43 16.10 -4.99 -1.42
N ARG A 44 16.84 -5.60 -0.49
CA ARG A 44 17.13 -7.05 -0.49
C ARG A 44 15.86 -7.87 -0.24
N ILE A 45 15.02 -7.45 0.72
CA ILE A 45 13.72 -8.09 1.01
C ILE A 45 12.83 -8.02 -0.24
N GLU A 46 12.70 -6.84 -0.83
CA GLU A 46 11.89 -6.62 -2.04
C GLU A 46 12.38 -7.46 -3.21
N ARG A 47 13.67 -7.40 -3.55
CA ARG A 47 14.25 -8.19 -4.65
C ARG A 47 14.02 -9.69 -4.43
N GLY A 48 14.21 -10.17 -3.20
CA GLY A 48 13.96 -11.57 -2.87
C GLY A 48 12.50 -11.96 -3.08
N ALA A 49 11.55 -11.14 -2.63
CA ALA A 49 10.12 -11.38 -2.82
C ALA A 49 9.72 -11.37 -4.31
N LEU A 50 10.26 -10.42 -5.10
CA LEU A 50 10.02 -10.37 -6.55
C LEU A 50 10.53 -11.63 -7.26
N VAL A 51 11.75 -12.09 -6.94
CA VAL A 51 12.30 -13.32 -7.51
C VAL A 51 11.43 -14.53 -7.16
N ARG A 52 11.04 -14.67 -5.88
CA ARG A 52 10.17 -15.78 -5.45
C ARG A 52 8.79 -15.72 -6.12
N ALA A 53 8.21 -14.53 -6.31
CA ALA A 53 6.93 -14.37 -7.01
C ALA A 53 7.02 -14.77 -8.49
N GLY A 54 8.10 -14.38 -9.18
CA GLY A 54 8.36 -14.80 -10.55
C GLY A 54 8.55 -16.31 -10.68
N LEU A 55 9.33 -16.92 -9.77
CA LEU A 55 9.54 -18.37 -9.74
C LEU A 55 8.24 -19.13 -9.46
N ALA A 56 7.41 -18.67 -8.52
CA ALA A 56 6.10 -19.27 -8.26
C ALA A 56 5.20 -19.23 -9.51
N GLY A 57 5.20 -18.11 -10.23
CA GLY A 57 4.45 -17.97 -11.49
C GLY A 57 4.95 -18.86 -12.61
N ALA A 58 6.27 -18.99 -12.73
CA ALA A 58 6.89 -19.88 -13.70
C ALA A 58 6.56 -21.35 -13.39
N LEU A 59 6.67 -21.77 -12.13
CA LEU A 59 6.39 -23.15 -11.69
C LEU A 59 4.91 -23.51 -11.87
N SER A 60 4.00 -22.58 -11.52
CA SER A 60 2.55 -22.75 -11.71
C SER A 60 2.21 -22.97 -13.20
N ALA A 61 2.76 -22.14 -14.08
CA ALA A 61 2.56 -22.27 -15.52
C ALA A 61 3.24 -23.50 -16.12
N LEU A 62 4.42 -23.87 -15.64
CA LEU A 62 5.14 -25.07 -16.05
C LEU A 62 4.33 -26.33 -15.71
N ALA A 63 3.74 -26.41 -14.51
CA ALA A 63 2.90 -27.53 -14.12
C ALA A 63 1.70 -27.69 -15.06
N ALA A 64 1.04 -26.59 -15.44
CA ALA A 64 -0.06 -26.61 -16.40
C ALA A 64 0.41 -27.04 -17.81
N ALA A 65 1.56 -26.55 -18.27
CA ALA A 65 2.12 -26.92 -19.57
C ALA A 65 2.54 -28.39 -19.63
N LEU A 66 3.15 -28.92 -18.58
CA LEU A 66 3.51 -30.33 -18.48
C LEU A 66 2.29 -31.24 -18.44
N ALA A 67 1.23 -30.85 -17.72
CA ALA A 67 -0.03 -31.58 -17.70
C ALA A 67 -0.65 -31.64 -19.10
N ASP A 68 -0.71 -30.50 -19.80
CA ASP A 68 -1.22 -30.45 -21.17
C ASP A 68 -0.42 -31.35 -22.12
N ALA A 69 0.91 -31.24 -22.11
CA ALA A 69 1.78 -32.07 -22.94
C ALA A 69 1.61 -33.57 -22.63
N ALA A 70 1.42 -33.95 -21.36
CA ALA A 70 1.27 -35.34 -20.95
C ALA A 70 -0.04 -35.99 -21.44
N VAL A 71 -1.11 -35.21 -21.59
CA VAL A 71 -2.43 -35.72 -22.03
C VAL A 71 -2.86 -35.23 -23.41
N GLN A 72 -1.98 -34.55 -24.16
CA GLN A 72 -2.31 -33.93 -25.46
C GLN A 72 -2.93 -34.92 -26.46
N THR A 73 -2.48 -36.17 -26.49
CA THR A 73 -3.02 -37.25 -27.35
C THR A 73 -4.48 -37.60 -27.05
N HIS A 74 -4.98 -37.22 -25.89
CA HIS A 74 -6.36 -37.44 -25.45
C HIS A 74 -7.30 -36.28 -25.76
N GLU A 75 -6.81 -35.17 -26.35
CA GLU A 75 -7.60 -33.97 -26.63
C GLU A 75 -8.84 -34.30 -27.49
N ASP A 76 -8.66 -35.05 -28.58
CA ASP A 76 -9.75 -35.43 -29.49
C ASP A 76 -10.43 -36.75 -29.09
N SER A 77 -9.66 -37.71 -28.53
CA SER A 77 -10.15 -39.07 -28.27
C SER A 77 -10.90 -39.21 -26.94
N ARG A 78 -10.53 -38.43 -25.92
CA ARG A 78 -11.15 -38.43 -24.59
C ARG A 78 -11.20 -37.00 -24.02
N PRO A 79 -12.02 -36.11 -24.60
CA PRO A 79 -12.01 -34.69 -24.24
C PRO A 79 -12.33 -34.44 -22.77
N LEU A 80 -13.22 -35.23 -22.16
CA LEU A 80 -13.56 -35.11 -20.74
C LEU A 80 -12.34 -35.40 -19.85
N LEU A 81 -11.57 -36.44 -20.17
CA LEU A 81 -10.36 -36.80 -19.42
C LEU A 81 -9.28 -35.73 -19.58
N TYR A 82 -9.07 -35.25 -20.82
CA TYR A 82 -8.13 -34.17 -21.11
C TYR A 82 -8.43 -32.93 -20.26
N TRP A 83 -9.67 -32.41 -20.32
CA TRP A 83 -10.05 -31.21 -19.58
C TRP A 83 -10.04 -31.43 -18.07
N ALA A 84 -10.38 -32.64 -17.58
CA ALA A 84 -10.31 -32.96 -16.17
C ALA A 84 -8.85 -32.92 -15.64
N VAL A 85 -7.89 -33.50 -16.37
CA VAL A 85 -6.48 -33.51 -15.96
C VAL A 85 -5.87 -32.12 -16.07
N VAL A 86 -5.97 -31.47 -17.24
CA VAL A 86 -5.38 -30.14 -17.46
C VAL A 86 -6.00 -29.11 -16.52
N GLY A 87 -7.33 -29.10 -16.40
CA GLY A 87 -8.06 -28.22 -15.51
C GLY A 87 -7.75 -28.48 -14.04
N GLY A 88 -7.70 -29.76 -13.62
CA GLY A 88 -7.39 -30.16 -12.25
C GLY A 88 -5.99 -29.74 -11.82
N VAL A 89 -4.96 -30.06 -12.62
CA VAL A 89 -3.57 -29.67 -12.32
C VAL A 89 -3.44 -28.15 -12.30
N SER A 90 -4.03 -27.45 -13.27
CA SER A 90 -4.01 -25.98 -13.31
C SER A 90 -4.66 -25.35 -12.09
N ALA A 91 -5.79 -25.90 -11.62
CA ALA A 91 -6.48 -25.41 -10.44
C ALA A 91 -5.65 -25.62 -9.16
N VAL A 92 -5.06 -26.82 -8.98
CA VAL A 92 -4.20 -27.12 -7.83
C VAL A 92 -2.95 -26.22 -7.82
N ALA A 93 -2.30 -26.05 -8.98
CA ALA A 93 -1.14 -25.17 -9.13
C ALA A 93 -1.49 -23.71 -8.79
N ALA A 94 -2.62 -23.20 -9.29
CA ALA A 94 -3.08 -21.84 -9.01
C ALA A 94 -3.41 -21.63 -7.52
N VAL A 95 -4.06 -22.60 -6.86
CA VAL A 95 -4.33 -22.53 -5.42
C VAL A 95 -3.03 -22.51 -4.62
N GLY A 96 -2.08 -23.39 -4.94
CA GLY A 96 -0.75 -23.42 -4.31
C GLY A 96 0.04 -22.13 -4.51
N GLU A 97 0.01 -21.58 -5.72
CA GLU A 97 0.62 -20.30 -6.07
C GLU A 97 0.02 -19.14 -5.26
N ILE A 98 -1.31 -19.02 -5.21
CA ILE A 98 -1.99 -17.96 -4.45
C ILE A 98 -1.66 -18.08 -2.95
N ALA A 99 -1.66 -19.30 -2.41
CA ALA A 99 -1.32 -19.55 -1.02
C ALA A 99 0.14 -19.14 -0.72
N PHE A 100 1.08 -19.55 -1.57
CA PHE A 100 2.48 -19.19 -1.46
C PHE A 100 2.71 -17.68 -1.54
N LEU A 101 2.13 -17.01 -2.54
CA LEU A 101 2.27 -15.56 -2.72
C LEU A 101 1.69 -14.78 -1.55
N SER A 102 0.54 -15.23 -1.00
CA SER A 102 -0.07 -14.58 0.16
C SER A 102 0.78 -14.77 1.42
N TRP A 103 1.35 -15.95 1.61
CA TRP A 103 2.30 -16.21 2.69
C TRP A 103 3.59 -15.38 2.54
N ASP A 104 4.15 -15.31 1.34
CA ASP A 104 5.39 -14.56 1.06
C ASP A 104 5.19 -13.04 1.20
N ALA A 105 4.01 -12.53 0.81
CA ALA A 105 3.64 -11.13 1.02
C ALA A 105 3.57 -10.80 2.52
N LEU A 106 2.94 -11.64 3.34
CA LEU A 106 2.89 -11.46 4.80
C LEU A 106 4.29 -11.54 5.42
N ARG A 107 5.11 -12.51 5.01
CA ARG A 107 6.50 -12.63 5.48
C ARG A 107 7.31 -11.38 5.12
N SER A 108 7.13 -10.86 3.91
CA SER A 108 7.79 -9.64 3.44
C SER A 108 7.29 -8.40 4.20
N ALA A 109 5.99 -8.30 4.50
CA ALA A 109 5.42 -7.25 5.33
C ALA A 109 6.06 -7.22 6.72
N HIS A 110 6.21 -8.39 7.34
CA HIS A 110 6.90 -8.52 8.62
C HIS A 110 8.37 -8.08 8.52
N ALA A 111 9.11 -8.62 7.55
CA ALA A 111 10.51 -8.28 7.35
C ALA A 111 10.72 -6.77 7.08
N LEU A 112 9.83 -6.14 6.31
CA LEU A 112 9.84 -4.70 6.08
C LEU A 112 9.56 -3.91 7.36
N SER A 113 8.59 -4.33 8.18
CA SER A 113 8.28 -3.66 9.45
C SER A 113 9.45 -3.71 10.45
N VAL A 114 10.15 -4.84 10.51
CA VAL A 114 11.35 -5.02 11.34
C VAL A 114 12.50 -4.18 10.77
N ALA A 115 12.69 -4.19 9.46
CA ALA A 115 13.75 -3.44 8.80
C ALA A 115 13.59 -1.92 8.87
N ALA A 116 12.36 -1.45 9.04
CA ALA A 116 12.07 -0.03 9.20
C ALA A 116 12.00 0.42 10.66
N GLY A 117 12.37 -0.46 11.60
CA GLY A 117 12.41 -0.12 13.01
C GLY A 117 11.07 0.40 13.53
N VAL A 118 9.95 -0.18 13.08
CA VAL A 118 8.61 0.23 13.54
C VAL A 118 8.45 -0.22 15.00
N VAL A 119 9.02 0.57 15.91
CA VAL A 119 8.87 0.45 17.35
C VAL A 119 7.50 1.01 17.69
N VAL A 120 6.61 0.12 18.10
CA VAL A 120 5.31 0.53 18.60
C VAL A 120 5.29 0.21 20.09
N ASP A 121 5.40 1.26 20.88
CA ASP A 121 5.54 1.21 22.34
C ASP A 121 4.29 0.61 23.01
N GLU A 122 3.13 0.77 22.38
CA GLU A 122 1.87 0.20 22.83
C GLU A 122 1.43 -1.05 22.05
N GLN A 123 1.09 -2.12 22.78
CA GLN A 123 0.55 -3.38 22.23
C GLN A 123 -0.60 -3.15 21.23
N ARG A 124 -1.50 -2.19 21.53
CA ARG A 124 -2.67 -1.88 20.68
C ARG A 124 -2.28 -1.21 19.37
N GLU A 125 -1.39 -0.22 19.41
CA GLU A 125 -0.91 0.42 18.19
C GLU A 125 -0.10 -0.57 17.34
N ARG A 126 0.62 -1.52 17.98
CA ARG A 126 1.36 -2.58 17.28
C ARG A 126 0.40 -3.48 16.51
N GLU A 127 -0.65 -3.95 17.16
CA GLU A 127 -1.71 -4.75 16.53
C GLU A 127 -2.38 -4.02 15.37
N GLN A 128 -2.69 -2.73 15.52
CA GLN A 128 -3.27 -1.92 14.44
C GLN A 128 -2.32 -1.76 13.25
N THR A 129 -1.04 -1.50 13.52
CA THR A 129 -0.02 -1.36 12.47
C THR A 129 0.15 -2.68 11.71
N LEU A 130 0.24 -3.80 12.42
CA LEU A 130 0.29 -5.13 11.81
C LEU A 130 -0.99 -5.47 11.03
N ALA A 131 -2.16 -5.06 11.50
CA ALA A 131 -3.41 -5.23 10.76
C ALA A 131 -3.43 -4.43 9.45
N VAL A 132 -2.97 -3.17 9.46
CA VAL A 132 -2.83 -2.35 8.26
C VAL A 132 -1.85 -2.97 7.25
N LEU A 133 -0.75 -3.53 7.74
CA LEU A 133 0.24 -4.24 6.91
C LEU A 133 -0.28 -5.57 6.38
N ALA A 134 -1.00 -6.36 7.20
CA ALA A 134 -1.65 -7.58 6.75
C ALA A 134 -2.69 -7.29 5.66
N ARG A 135 -3.47 -6.20 5.80
CA ARG A 135 -4.41 -5.75 4.78
C ARG A 135 -3.70 -5.36 3.49
N ALA A 136 -2.60 -4.60 3.58
CA ALA A 136 -1.79 -4.25 2.42
C ALA A 136 -1.24 -5.50 1.71
N ALA A 137 -0.63 -6.42 2.47
CA ALA A 137 -0.04 -7.66 1.97
C ALA A 137 -1.05 -8.58 1.28
N LEU A 138 -2.28 -8.60 1.79
CA LEU A 138 -3.39 -9.40 1.26
C LEU A 138 -4.23 -8.64 0.23
N GLU A 139 -3.80 -7.44 -0.17
CA GLU A 139 -4.54 -6.53 -1.08
C GLU A 139 -5.98 -6.25 -0.63
N MET A 140 -6.23 -6.32 0.68
CA MET A 140 -7.52 -5.98 1.25
C MET A 140 -7.67 -4.46 1.30
N PRO A 141 -8.82 -3.91 0.89
CA PRO A 141 -9.08 -2.47 1.03
C PRO A 141 -8.92 -2.06 2.50
N SER A 142 -8.49 -0.83 2.77
CA SER A 142 -8.43 -0.29 4.14
C SER A 142 -9.81 -0.36 4.80
N PRO A 143 -9.90 -0.56 6.13
CA PRO A 143 -11.20 -0.56 6.79
C PRO A 143 -11.82 0.82 6.61
N PRO A 144 -13.10 0.91 6.25
CA PRO A 144 -13.82 2.19 6.23
C PRO A 144 -14.10 2.73 7.64
N ASP A 145 -13.64 2.03 8.69
CA ASP A 145 -13.88 2.47 10.05
C ASP A 145 -13.03 3.73 10.31
N SER A 146 -13.68 4.87 10.07
CA SER A 146 -13.45 6.18 10.67
C SER A 146 -11.99 6.56 10.92
N VAL A 147 -11.38 7.18 9.92
CA VAL A 147 -10.43 8.25 10.22
C VAL A 147 -11.21 9.29 11.02
N ALA A 148 -10.86 9.47 12.28
CA ALA A 148 -11.38 10.55 13.13
C ALA A 148 -12.93 10.67 13.24
N GLY A 149 -13.69 9.60 13.02
CA GLY A 149 -15.17 9.59 13.12
C GLY A 149 -15.95 9.53 11.79
N VAL A 150 -15.29 9.54 10.63
CA VAL A 150 -15.97 9.61 9.31
C VAL A 150 -16.08 8.24 8.64
N ASN A 151 -17.30 7.73 8.40
CA ASN A 151 -17.53 6.39 7.84
C ASN A 151 -17.91 6.43 6.33
N PRO A 152 -16.96 6.20 5.40
CA PRO A 152 -17.22 6.23 3.96
C PRO A 152 -17.94 5.01 3.36
N LEU A 153 -18.18 3.90 4.07
CA LEU A 153 -18.76 2.67 3.46
C LEU A 153 -19.77 1.96 4.39
N LYS A 154 -20.88 2.62 4.71
CA LYS A 154 -21.88 2.16 5.70
C LYS A 154 -22.65 0.88 5.33
N GLU A 155 -22.63 0.41 4.07
CA GLU A 155 -23.60 -0.59 3.56
C GLU A 155 -23.01 -1.88 2.93
N ALA A 156 -21.71 -2.13 3.02
CA ALA A 156 -21.12 -3.28 2.32
C ALA A 156 -21.35 -4.65 3.03
N SER A 157 -21.89 -5.62 2.28
CA SER A 157 -22.16 -7.00 2.70
C SER A 157 -20.88 -7.81 2.99
N ARG A 158 -20.90 -8.60 4.09
CA ARG A 158 -19.77 -9.36 4.65
C ARG A 158 -19.22 -10.45 3.72
N TRP A 159 -20.06 -11.04 2.87
CA TRP A 159 -19.64 -12.00 1.85
C TRP A 159 -19.08 -11.31 0.61
N GLY A 160 -19.53 -10.09 0.32
CA GLY A 160 -19.04 -9.26 -0.77
C GLY A 160 -17.57 -8.85 -0.61
N LEU A 161 -17.08 -8.65 0.62
CA LEU A 161 -15.68 -8.26 0.87
C LEU A 161 -14.69 -9.43 0.77
N LEU A 162 -15.09 -10.64 1.19
CA LEU A 162 -14.30 -11.87 1.03
C LEU A 162 -14.23 -12.30 -0.44
N PHE A 163 -15.37 -12.26 -1.14
CA PHE A 163 -15.39 -12.52 -2.58
C PHE A 163 -14.79 -11.37 -3.39
N ALA A 164 -14.80 -10.11 -2.96
CA ALA A 164 -14.14 -9.01 -3.68
C ALA A 164 -12.62 -9.16 -3.71
N GLY A 165 -11.99 -9.57 -2.61
CA GLY A 165 -10.54 -9.84 -2.57
C GLY A 165 -10.14 -11.06 -3.41
N LEU A 166 -10.96 -12.11 -3.37
CA LEU A 166 -10.73 -13.33 -4.16
C LEU A 166 -11.05 -13.12 -5.64
N ALA A 167 -12.13 -12.41 -5.97
CA ALA A 167 -12.58 -12.08 -7.33
C ALA A 167 -11.66 -11.04 -7.99
N TYR A 168 -11.01 -10.16 -7.24
CA TYR A 168 -9.97 -9.28 -7.79
C TYR A 168 -8.75 -10.09 -8.23
N LYS A 169 -8.28 -11.05 -7.41
CA LYS A 169 -7.24 -12.02 -7.81
C LYS A 169 -7.72 -12.96 -8.93
N LEU A 170 -9.00 -13.33 -8.94
CA LEU A 170 -9.60 -14.15 -10.00
C LEU A 170 -9.70 -13.40 -11.34
N LYS A 171 -10.02 -12.10 -11.33
CA LYS A 171 -10.08 -11.24 -12.53
C LYS A 171 -8.70 -11.12 -13.19
N VAL A 172 -7.67 -11.05 -12.36
CA VAL A 172 -6.28 -11.05 -12.79
C VAL A 172 -5.85 -12.42 -13.35
N SER A 173 -6.25 -13.53 -12.73
CA SER A 173 -5.99 -14.89 -13.26
C SER A 173 -6.81 -15.19 -14.53
N ALA A 174 -8.04 -14.70 -14.62
CA ALA A 174 -8.90 -14.78 -15.81
C ALA A 174 -8.33 -14.00 -17.00
N SER A 175 -7.62 -12.90 -16.74
CA SER A 175 -6.89 -12.16 -17.78
C SER A 175 -5.81 -13.03 -18.43
N ASN A 176 -5.20 -13.93 -17.64
CA ASN A 176 -4.18 -14.87 -18.10
C ASN A 176 -4.78 -15.99 -18.97
N VAL A 177 -5.98 -16.48 -18.61
CA VAL A 177 -6.74 -17.45 -19.43
C VAL A 177 -7.20 -16.81 -20.74
N ILE A 178 -7.72 -15.59 -20.69
CA ILE A 178 -8.15 -14.85 -21.88
C ILE A 178 -6.95 -14.54 -22.78
N PHE A 179 -5.82 -14.10 -22.22
CA PHE A 179 -4.59 -13.86 -22.97
C PHE A 179 -4.08 -15.14 -23.65
N LYS A 180 -4.07 -16.28 -22.93
CA LYS A 180 -3.75 -17.59 -23.51
C LYS A 180 -4.67 -17.93 -24.70
N GLN A 181 -5.97 -17.66 -24.59
CA GLN A 181 -6.94 -17.94 -25.66
C GLN A 181 -6.77 -17.00 -26.87
N VAL A 182 -6.51 -15.71 -26.63
CA VAL A 182 -6.23 -14.73 -27.69
C VAL A 182 -4.94 -15.10 -28.43
N LEU A 183 -3.89 -15.49 -27.71
CA LEU A 183 -2.62 -15.91 -28.28
C LEU A 183 -2.77 -17.21 -29.10
N ARG A 184 -3.56 -18.17 -28.61
CA ARG A 184 -3.88 -19.43 -29.32
C ARG A 184 -4.68 -19.19 -30.60
N ARG A 185 -5.48 -18.12 -30.66
CA ARG A 185 -6.30 -17.74 -31.82
C ARG A 185 -5.54 -16.86 -32.83
N ALA A 186 -4.61 -16.02 -32.38
CA ALA A 186 -3.82 -15.15 -33.25
C ALA A 186 -2.71 -15.90 -34.01
N PHE A 187 -2.13 -16.94 -33.41
CA PHE A 187 -1.00 -17.68 -33.99
C PHE A 187 -1.44 -19.05 -34.53
N GLY A 188 -2.13 -19.03 -35.67
CA GLY A 188 -2.67 -20.21 -36.33
C GLY A 188 -1.62 -21.03 -37.10
N ARG A 189 -0.79 -21.83 -36.40
CA ARG A 189 -0.11 -23.02 -36.96
C ARG A 189 0.17 -24.05 -35.85
N ALA A 190 0.06 -25.34 -36.16
CA ALA A 190 0.24 -26.44 -35.20
C ALA A 190 1.60 -26.41 -34.46
N ALA A 191 2.69 -26.03 -35.15
CA ALA A 191 4.01 -25.86 -34.55
C ALA A 191 4.08 -24.69 -33.55
N VAL A 192 3.29 -23.63 -33.78
CA VAL A 192 3.21 -22.50 -32.84
C VAL A 192 2.40 -22.90 -31.61
N ARG A 193 1.35 -23.72 -31.76
CA ARG A 193 0.49 -24.16 -30.64
C ARG A 193 1.27 -24.88 -29.52
N ALA A 194 2.28 -25.68 -29.84
CA ALA A 194 3.15 -26.32 -28.85
C ALA A 194 4.08 -25.33 -28.14
N TRP A 195 4.63 -24.34 -28.85
CA TRP A 195 5.48 -23.29 -28.27
C TRP A 195 4.69 -22.27 -27.44
N LEU A 196 3.43 -22.01 -27.77
CA LEU A 196 2.58 -21.04 -27.08
C LEU A 196 2.37 -21.36 -25.59
N GLN A 197 2.39 -22.63 -25.21
CA GLN A 197 2.26 -23.02 -23.81
C GLN A 197 3.49 -22.62 -22.98
N PHE A 198 4.69 -22.76 -23.57
CA PHE A 198 5.92 -22.30 -22.95
C PHE A 198 6.04 -20.77 -22.91
N VAL A 199 5.44 -20.05 -23.87
CA VAL A 199 5.34 -18.58 -23.82
C VAL A 199 4.52 -18.11 -22.61
N SER A 200 3.60 -18.93 -22.11
CA SER A 200 2.83 -18.54 -20.92
C SER A 200 3.66 -18.49 -19.64
N ILE A 201 4.77 -19.22 -19.56
CA ILE A 201 5.66 -19.28 -18.38
C ILE A 201 6.32 -17.92 -18.09
N PRO A 202 7.02 -17.25 -19.03
CA PRO A 202 7.59 -15.93 -18.76
C PRO A 202 6.50 -14.87 -18.55
N VAL A 203 5.34 -15.00 -19.19
CA VAL A 203 4.21 -14.07 -19.02
C VAL A 203 3.64 -14.15 -17.60
N THR A 204 3.38 -15.36 -17.08
CA THR A 204 2.88 -15.55 -15.70
C THR A 204 3.90 -15.09 -14.68
N ALA A 205 5.18 -15.40 -14.89
CA ALA A 205 6.27 -14.94 -14.04
C ALA A 205 6.34 -13.40 -13.99
N ALA A 206 6.32 -12.73 -15.15
CA ALA A 206 6.36 -11.28 -15.24
C ALA A 206 5.14 -10.62 -14.56
N TRP A 207 3.95 -11.20 -14.74
CA TRP A 207 2.73 -10.69 -14.14
C TRP A 207 2.73 -10.82 -12.60
N ASN A 208 3.24 -11.93 -12.07
CA ASN A 208 3.39 -12.11 -10.63
C ASN A 208 4.43 -11.16 -10.04
N VAL A 209 5.55 -10.95 -10.73
CA VAL A 209 6.55 -9.93 -10.36
C VAL A 209 5.89 -8.55 -10.31
N PHE A 210 5.12 -8.18 -11.33
CA PHE A 210 4.41 -6.90 -11.37
C PHE A 210 3.43 -6.73 -10.21
N THR A 211 2.61 -7.73 -9.95
CA THR A 211 1.62 -7.70 -8.86
C THR A 211 2.32 -7.60 -7.50
N CYS A 212 3.32 -8.45 -7.26
CA CYS A 212 4.14 -8.41 -6.06
C CYS A 212 4.84 -7.05 -5.87
N ALA A 213 5.39 -6.45 -6.95
CA ALA A 213 6.01 -5.13 -6.89
C ALA A 213 5.03 -4.03 -6.45
N ARG A 214 3.76 -4.10 -6.90
CA ARG A 214 2.73 -3.15 -6.44
C ARG A 214 2.41 -3.34 -4.95
N VAL A 215 2.26 -4.59 -4.50
CA VAL A 215 1.98 -4.90 -3.08
C VAL A 215 3.14 -4.45 -2.20
N LEU A 216 4.38 -4.76 -2.57
CA LEU A 216 5.58 -4.33 -1.84
C LEU A 216 5.69 -2.81 -1.76
N ARG A 217 5.41 -2.09 -2.85
CA ARG A 217 5.41 -0.62 -2.86
C ARG A 217 4.37 -0.05 -1.88
N GLU A 218 3.16 -0.60 -1.86
CA GLU A 218 2.10 -0.17 -0.96
C GLU A 218 2.46 -0.43 0.51
N MET A 219 2.98 -1.63 0.81
CA MET A 219 3.47 -1.97 2.14
C MET A 219 4.58 -1.01 2.59
N ARG A 220 5.55 -0.74 1.71
CA ARG A 220 6.67 0.16 1.98
C ARG A 220 6.20 1.56 2.36
N VAL A 221 5.28 2.13 1.58
CA VAL A 221 4.71 3.47 1.86
C VAL A 221 4.00 3.49 3.22
N ARG A 222 3.25 2.44 3.57
CA ARG A 222 2.56 2.35 4.87
C ARG A 222 3.51 2.17 6.05
N VAL A 223 4.59 1.42 5.86
CA VAL A 223 5.63 1.23 6.88
C VAL A 223 6.35 2.56 7.14
N PHE A 224 6.76 3.28 6.11
CA PHE A 224 7.51 4.54 6.27
C PHE A 224 6.65 5.72 6.68
N GLY A 225 5.36 5.69 6.38
CA GLY A 225 4.47 6.82 6.65
C GLY A 225 4.32 7.18 8.12
N ALA A 226 4.35 6.20 9.02
CA ALA A 226 4.29 6.47 10.46
C ALA A 226 5.53 7.23 10.94
N SER A 227 6.71 6.82 10.48
CA SER A 227 7.99 7.47 10.76
C SER A 227 8.05 8.88 10.15
N LEU A 228 7.60 9.01 8.91
CA LEU A 228 7.55 10.27 8.19
C LEU A 228 6.65 11.29 8.91
N ALA A 229 5.47 10.86 9.36
CA ALA A 229 4.54 11.71 10.09
C ALA A 229 5.17 12.34 11.33
N GLN A 230 5.86 11.54 12.15
CA GLN A 230 6.53 12.04 13.37
C GLN A 230 7.65 13.03 13.03
N GLN A 231 8.45 12.73 12.02
CA GLN A 231 9.58 13.59 11.62
C GLN A 231 9.12 14.91 11.02
N VAL A 232 8.10 14.89 10.16
CA VAL A 232 7.49 16.11 9.60
C VAL A 232 7.05 17.04 10.74
N VAL A 233 6.35 16.49 11.74
CA VAL A 233 5.89 17.26 12.89
C VAL A 233 7.08 17.76 13.74
N ALA A 234 8.05 16.89 14.04
CA ALA A 234 9.20 17.25 14.87
C ALA A 234 10.08 18.35 14.26
N ARG A 235 10.28 18.35 12.94
CA ARG A 235 11.07 19.36 12.23
C ARG A 235 10.32 20.67 12.05
N LEU A 236 9.03 20.61 11.68
CA LEU A 236 8.22 21.82 11.50
C LEU A 236 7.87 22.49 12.83
N LEU A 237 7.73 21.71 13.90
CA LEU A 237 7.36 22.18 15.24
C LEU A 237 8.33 21.64 16.30
N PRO A 238 9.58 22.13 16.37
CA PRO A 238 10.56 21.66 17.33
C PRO A 238 10.05 21.72 18.77
N ALA A 239 10.46 20.75 19.59
CA ALA A 239 10.06 20.69 21.01
C ALA A 239 10.41 22.01 21.72
N GLY A 240 9.52 22.48 22.59
CA GLY A 240 9.68 23.76 23.30
C GLY A 240 9.29 25.01 22.50
N THR A 241 8.98 24.88 21.20
CA THR A 241 8.46 26.02 20.41
C THR A 241 6.97 26.20 20.69
N PRO A 242 6.53 27.34 21.24
CA PRO A 242 5.11 27.62 21.43
C PRO A 242 4.43 27.79 20.07
N VAL A 243 3.25 27.18 19.92
CA VAL A 243 2.47 27.26 18.67
C VAL A 243 1.22 28.09 18.96
N PRO A 244 1.05 29.26 18.32
CA PRO A 244 -0.17 30.04 18.45
C PRO A 244 -1.40 29.25 18.00
N VAL A 245 -2.55 29.47 18.65
CA VAL A 245 -3.81 28.77 18.33
C VAL A 245 -4.19 28.90 16.85
N PRO A 246 -4.12 30.07 16.19
CA PRO A 246 -4.45 30.20 14.77
C PRO A 246 -3.56 29.33 13.85
N LEU A 247 -2.27 29.22 14.18
CA LEU A 247 -1.34 28.35 13.48
C LEU A 247 -1.68 26.88 13.74
N ALA A 248 -1.93 26.50 15.00
CA ALA A 248 -2.29 25.14 15.38
C ALA A 248 -3.55 24.65 14.64
N GLU A 249 -4.59 25.47 14.60
CA GLU A 249 -5.82 25.15 13.85
C GLU A 249 -5.56 25.04 12.34
N SER A 250 -4.78 25.96 11.76
CA SER A 250 -4.46 25.93 10.33
C SER A 250 -3.64 24.69 9.93
N LEU A 251 -2.75 24.21 10.81
CA LEU A 251 -2.00 22.97 10.59
C LEU A 251 -2.92 21.74 10.61
N LEU A 252 -3.85 21.68 11.55
CA LEU A 252 -4.84 20.60 11.62
C LEU A 252 -5.76 20.62 10.39
N ARG A 253 -6.29 21.79 10.02
CA ARG A 253 -7.13 21.98 8.82
C ARG A 253 -6.38 21.66 7.52
N ALA A 254 -5.06 21.91 7.44
CA ALA A 254 -4.28 21.53 6.27
C ALA A 254 -4.32 20.01 6.01
N VAL A 255 -4.14 19.21 7.07
CA VAL A 255 -4.21 17.75 6.97
C VAL A 255 -5.64 17.27 6.74
N GLY A 256 -6.62 17.85 7.44
CA GLY A 256 -8.04 17.52 7.24
C GLY A 256 -8.53 17.80 5.82
N ALA A 257 -8.23 18.99 5.27
CA ALA A 257 -8.53 19.34 3.89
C ALA A 257 -7.81 18.41 2.90
N CYS A 258 -6.58 18.00 3.18
CA CYS A 258 -5.86 17.02 2.37
C CYS A 258 -6.58 15.67 2.34
N VAL A 259 -7.01 15.15 3.51
CA VAL A 259 -7.77 13.88 3.62
C VAL A 259 -9.05 13.92 2.77
N VAL A 260 -9.81 15.02 2.83
CA VAL A 260 -11.03 15.19 2.02
C VAL A 260 -10.71 15.22 0.53
N ARG A 261 -9.68 15.97 0.13
CA ARG A 261 -9.30 16.10 -1.28
C ARG A 261 -8.73 14.80 -1.87
N SER A 262 -8.10 13.98 -1.03
CA SER A 262 -7.63 12.63 -1.38
C SER A 262 -8.79 11.69 -1.72
N ALA A 263 -9.93 11.84 -1.02
CA ALA A 263 -11.09 10.95 -1.07
C ALA A 263 -10.78 9.48 -0.71
N ASP A 264 -9.56 9.19 -0.23
CA ASP A 264 -9.12 7.92 0.30
C ASP A 264 -8.45 8.17 1.67
N PRO A 265 -9.00 7.66 2.78
CA PRO A 265 -8.39 7.78 4.10
C PRO A 265 -7.12 6.92 4.19
N HIS A 266 -6.01 7.41 3.64
CA HIS A 266 -4.75 6.71 3.74
C HIS A 266 -4.24 6.72 5.20
N PRO A 267 -3.82 5.57 5.76
CA PRO A 267 -3.40 5.47 7.16
C PRO A 267 -2.28 6.45 7.53
N ASN A 268 -1.41 6.81 6.59
CA ASN A 268 -0.32 7.78 6.83
C ASN A 268 -0.85 9.19 7.14
N LEU A 269 -1.93 9.63 6.50
CA LEU A 269 -2.54 10.94 6.78
C LEU A 269 -3.18 10.96 8.17
N ALA A 270 -3.83 9.86 8.57
CA ALA A 270 -4.35 9.72 9.92
C ALA A 270 -3.23 9.78 10.97
N ARG A 271 -2.11 9.08 10.74
CA ARG A 271 -0.94 9.13 11.62
C ARG A 271 -0.31 10.53 11.70
N LEU A 272 -0.30 11.28 10.59
CA LEU A 272 0.16 12.67 10.57
C LEU A 272 -0.76 13.58 11.40
N LEU A 273 -2.07 13.41 11.27
CA LEU A 273 -3.04 14.13 12.09
C LEU A 273 -2.88 13.80 13.59
N ASP A 274 -2.77 12.52 13.94
CA ASP A 274 -2.55 12.08 15.32
C ASP A 274 -1.23 12.61 15.90
N ALA A 275 -0.17 12.69 15.08
CA ALA A 275 1.11 13.26 15.50
C ALA A 275 1.00 14.77 15.76
N LEU A 276 0.26 15.51 14.93
CA LEU A 276 -0.01 16.93 15.15
C LEU A 276 -0.85 17.15 16.41
N GLU A 277 -1.91 16.38 16.62
CA GLU A 277 -2.78 16.49 17.80
C GLU A 277 -1.98 16.30 19.09
N ARG A 278 -1.13 15.27 19.14
CA ARG A 278 -0.23 15.04 20.28
C ARG A 278 0.76 16.17 20.49
N ARG A 279 1.28 16.78 19.42
CA ARG A 279 2.25 17.89 19.50
C ARG A 279 1.61 19.21 19.90
N LEU A 280 0.39 19.48 19.46
CA LEU A 280 -0.28 20.77 19.64
C LEU A 280 -1.08 20.81 20.93
N ALA A 281 -1.59 19.67 21.41
CA ALA A 281 -2.44 19.56 22.60
C ALA A 281 -3.65 20.53 22.59
N VAL A 282 -4.12 20.90 21.39
CA VAL A 282 -5.30 21.75 21.18
C VAL A 282 -6.51 20.90 20.81
N PRO A 283 -7.74 21.31 21.19
CA PRO A 283 -8.96 20.70 20.68
C PRO A 283 -9.01 20.75 19.15
N ARG A 284 -9.64 19.75 18.53
CA ARG A 284 -9.88 19.77 17.09
C ARG A 284 -10.74 20.98 16.73
N PRO A 285 -10.32 21.79 15.74
CA PRO A 285 -11.16 22.88 15.28
C PRO A 285 -12.47 22.34 14.69
N PRO A 286 -13.58 23.09 14.82
CA PRO A 286 -14.74 22.84 13.99
C PRO A 286 -14.34 22.99 12.51
N ASP A 287 -15.01 22.23 11.64
CA ASP A 287 -14.81 22.25 10.18
C ASP A 287 -13.37 21.89 9.77
N LEU A 288 -12.76 20.91 10.45
CA LEU A 288 -11.42 20.38 10.16
C LEU A 288 -11.25 19.98 8.68
N ASP A 289 -12.34 19.59 8.04
CA ASP A 289 -12.44 19.01 6.72
C ASP A 289 -12.86 20.03 5.64
N ASP A 290 -13.12 21.29 6.00
CA ASP A 290 -13.48 22.35 5.06
C ASP A 290 -12.24 23.06 4.47
N ALA A 291 -11.96 22.76 3.19
CA ALA A 291 -10.86 23.37 2.45
C ALA A 291 -11.02 24.89 2.23
N THR A 292 -12.25 25.41 2.20
CA THR A 292 -12.52 26.84 2.03
C THR A 292 -12.16 27.61 3.30
N VAL A 293 -12.57 27.06 4.45
CA VAL A 293 -12.20 27.59 5.77
C VAL A 293 -10.68 27.55 5.95
N PHE A 294 -10.05 26.43 5.60
CA PHE A 294 -8.59 26.31 5.60
C PHE A 294 -7.90 27.42 4.79
N LEU A 295 -8.29 27.63 3.53
CA LEU A 295 -7.65 28.62 2.65
C LEU A 295 -7.83 30.05 3.18
N ARG A 296 -9.00 30.36 3.74
CA ARG A 296 -9.28 31.66 4.38
C ARG A 296 -8.37 31.88 5.58
N ASP A 297 -8.29 30.91 6.49
CA ASP A 297 -7.51 31.04 7.72
C ASP A 297 -6.00 31.11 7.41
N LEU A 298 -5.53 30.32 6.43
CA LEU A 298 -4.15 30.38 5.92
C LEU A 298 -3.78 31.78 5.40
N ALA A 299 -4.72 32.46 4.72
CA ALA A 299 -4.51 33.80 4.19
C ALA A 299 -4.42 34.87 5.31
N ALA A 300 -5.00 34.61 6.48
CA ALA A 300 -4.93 35.48 7.65
C ALA A 300 -3.64 35.31 8.46
N LEU A 301 -2.88 34.22 8.25
CA LEU A 301 -1.63 33.98 8.97
C LEU A 301 -0.49 34.90 8.50
N PRO A 302 0.43 35.26 9.42
CA PRO A 302 1.73 35.86 9.09
C PRO A 302 2.51 35.01 8.06
N GLN A 303 3.35 35.65 7.26
CA GLN A 303 4.09 34.99 6.18
C GLN A 303 4.95 33.81 6.66
N ALA A 304 5.60 33.94 7.83
CA ALA A 304 6.41 32.88 8.42
C ALA A 304 5.57 31.65 8.81
N GLU A 305 4.40 31.86 9.41
CA GLU A 305 3.47 30.81 9.80
C GLU A 305 2.83 30.12 8.59
N ARG A 306 2.46 30.91 7.58
CA ARG A 306 1.97 30.42 6.29
C ARG A 306 2.96 29.48 5.62
N ALA A 307 4.25 29.79 5.67
CA ALA A 307 5.29 28.94 5.11
C ALA A 307 5.37 27.57 5.82
N ILE A 308 5.18 27.53 7.15
CA ILE A 308 5.13 26.28 7.91
C ILE A 308 3.91 25.45 7.50
N VAL A 309 2.73 26.06 7.41
CA VAL A 309 1.50 25.36 7.00
C VAL A 309 1.61 24.83 5.57
N LEU A 310 2.20 25.59 4.65
CA LEU A 310 2.42 25.14 3.28
C LEU A 310 3.41 23.97 3.18
N ARG A 311 4.47 23.97 4.00
CA ARG A 311 5.40 22.82 4.08
C ARG A 311 4.70 21.57 4.62
N LEU A 312 3.88 21.72 5.66
CA LEU A 312 3.07 20.62 6.19
C LEU A 312 2.08 20.10 5.13
N LEU A 313 1.37 20.98 4.44
CA LEU A 313 0.41 20.61 3.41
C LEU A 313 1.09 19.81 2.28
N ARG A 314 2.27 20.27 1.83
CA ARG A 314 3.05 19.54 0.81
C ARG A 314 3.48 18.17 1.31
N ALA A 315 3.94 18.07 2.56
CA ALA A 315 4.28 16.79 3.18
C ALA A 315 3.06 15.85 3.26
N ALA A 316 1.91 16.36 3.70
CA ALA A 316 0.66 15.61 3.76
C ALA A 316 0.28 15.04 2.38
N VAL A 317 0.34 15.86 1.33
CA VAL A 317 0.00 15.45 -0.04
C VAL A 317 0.92 14.35 -0.59
N VAL A 318 2.17 14.24 -0.13
CA VAL A 318 3.09 13.19 -0.60
C VAL A 318 3.18 11.98 0.33
N CYS A 319 2.65 12.08 1.55
CA CYS A 319 2.77 11.06 2.60
C CYS A 319 2.17 9.70 2.21
N ASP A 320 1.19 9.64 1.31
CA ASP A 320 0.57 8.40 0.82
C ASP A 320 1.26 7.82 -0.44
N GLY A 321 2.35 8.45 -0.91
CA GLY A 321 3.11 8.03 -2.09
C GLY A 321 2.37 8.21 -3.42
N ARG A 322 1.21 8.86 -3.42
CA ARG A 322 0.40 9.26 -4.57
C ARG A 322 0.18 10.77 -4.48
N VAL A 323 -0.25 11.38 -5.57
CA VAL A 323 -0.58 12.81 -5.58
C VAL A 323 -1.74 12.97 -6.56
N ALA A 324 -2.95 13.02 -6.03
CA ALA A 324 -4.17 13.17 -6.79
C ALA A 324 -4.30 14.60 -7.36
N ARG A 325 -5.02 14.73 -8.48
CA ARG A 325 -5.25 16.03 -9.13
C ARG A 325 -5.88 17.07 -8.19
N ARG A 326 -6.78 16.63 -7.29
CA ARG A 326 -7.47 17.49 -6.31
C ARG A 326 -6.55 17.96 -5.20
N GLU A 327 -5.62 17.12 -4.76
CA GLU A 327 -4.59 17.48 -3.77
C GLU A 327 -3.59 18.48 -4.37
N ARG A 328 -3.18 18.29 -5.64
CA ARG A 328 -2.36 19.27 -6.36
C ARG A 328 -3.05 20.63 -6.43
N ALA A 329 -4.33 20.64 -6.80
CA ALA A 329 -5.11 21.87 -6.86
C ALA A 329 -5.11 22.60 -5.52
N LEU A 330 -5.31 21.87 -4.41
CA LEU A 330 -5.26 22.46 -3.06
C LEU A 330 -3.91 23.10 -2.74
N VAL A 331 -2.79 22.46 -3.08
CA VAL A 331 -1.44 23.04 -2.86
C VAL A 331 -1.22 24.29 -3.70
N VAL A 332 -1.68 24.28 -4.96
CA VAL A 332 -1.56 25.44 -5.87
C VAL A 332 -2.43 26.60 -5.39
N GLU A 333 -3.67 26.33 -4.98
CA GLU A 333 -4.59 27.32 -4.37
C GLU A 333 -3.96 27.93 -3.10
N ALA A 334 -3.48 27.08 -2.20
CA ALA A 334 -2.84 27.51 -0.95
C ALA A 334 -1.54 28.31 -1.18
N SER A 335 -0.80 28.00 -2.25
CA SER A 335 0.45 28.69 -2.61
C SER A 335 0.23 29.98 -3.42
N GLY A 336 -1.02 30.38 -3.68
CA GLY A 336 -1.32 31.60 -4.43
C GLY A 336 -1.14 31.51 -5.96
N GLY A 337 -1.21 30.31 -6.54
CA GLY A 337 -1.33 30.13 -8.00
C GLY A 337 -0.04 29.89 -8.81
N VAL A 338 1.13 29.77 -8.17
CA VAL A 338 2.39 29.44 -8.87
C VAL A 338 2.46 27.92 -9.13
N GLY A 339 1.89 27.45 -10.25
CA GLY A 339 1.61 26.02 -10.47
C GLY A 339 2.80 25.13 -10.89
N ARG A 340 3.69 25.60 -11.77
CA ARG A 340 4.70 24.71 -12.41
C ARG A 340 5.83 24.25 -11.48
N ASP A 341 6.36 25.15 -10.63
CA ASP A 341 7.43 24.79 -9.69
C ASP A 341 6.92 23.88 -8.56
N VAL A 342 5.64 24.04 -8.19
CA VAL A 342 4.97 23.21 -7.18
C VAL A 342 4.84 21.77 -7.66
N ASP A 343 4.49 21.54 -8.94
CA ASP A 343 4.31 20.19 -9.48
C ASP A 343 5.62 19.39 -9.50
N ALA A 344 6.72 20.02 -9.95
CA ALA A 344 8.03 19.38 -9.98
C ALA A 344 8.52 19.05 -8.56
N ALA A 345 8.33 19.98 -7.61
CA ALA A 345 8.69 19.76 -6.21
C ALA A 345 7.88 18.60 -5.59
N LEU A 346 6.55 18.58 -5.78
CA LEU A 346 5.70 17.49 -5.27
C LEU A 346 6.10 16.13 -5.85
N ASP A 347 6.44 16.07 -7.14
CA ASP A 347 6.88 14.82 -7.77
C ASP A 347 8.25 14.35 -7.28
N GLN A 348 9.17 15.27 -7.01
CA GLN A 348 10.46 14.96 -6.39
C GLN A 348 10.27 14.42 -4.97
N GLU A 349 9.50 15.11 -4.14
CA GLU A 349 9.23 14.69 -2.76
C GLU A 349 8.50 13.34 -2.69
N ARG A 350 7.52 13.12 -3.56
CA ARG A 350 6.85 11.83 -3.67
C ARG A 350 7.84 10.70 -3.98
N ARG A 351 8.83 10.92 -4.85
CA ARG A 351 9.86 9.91 -5.15
C ARG A 351 10.71 9.63 -3.92
N ARG A 352 11.06 10.65 -3.13
CA ARG A 352 11.81 10.51 -1.88
C ARG A 352 11.02 9.71 -0.84
N VAL A 353 9.75 10.04 -0.60
CA VAL A 353 8.86 9.27 0.29
C VAL A 353 8.79 7.80 -0.12
N VAL A 354 8.58 7.54 -1.42
CA VAL A 354 8.53 6.16 -1.94
C VAL A 354 9.87 5.44 -1.81
N ALA A 355 11.00 6.16 -1.84
CA ALA A 355 12.33 5.61 -1.65
C ALA A 355 12.72 5.44 -0.17
N GLY A 356 11.92 5.97 0.77
CA GLY A 356 12.32 6.07 2.17
C GLY A 356 13.49 7.06 2.36
N GLU A 357 13.47 8.16 1.63
CA GLU A 357 14.38 9.31 1.75
C GLU A 357 13.71 10.48 2.49
N GLU A 358 14.53 11.37 3.05
CA GLU A 358 14.03 12.55 3.76
C GLU A 358 13.22 13.44 2.82
N LEU A 359 12.34 14.28 3.35
CA LEU A 359 11.73 15.34 2.56
C LEU A 359 12.74 16.50 2.42
N LEU A 360 12.83 17.17 1.28
CA LEU A 360 13.68 18.38 1.15
C LEU A 360 13.02 19.59 1.82
N LEU A 361 11.69 19.57 1.90
CA LEU A 361 10.87 20.70 2.36
C LEU A 361 10.71 20.80 3.88
N VAL A 362 11.30 19.87 4.64
CA VAL A 362 11.15 19.74 6.09
C VAL A 362 12.52 19.57 6.74
#